data_AF-A0A9D5N710-F1
#
_entry.id   AF-A0A9D5N710-F1
#
_cell.length_a   1.000
_cell.length_b   1.000
_cell.length_c   1.000
_cell.angle_alpha   90.00
_cell.angle_beta   90.00
_cell.angle_gamma   90.00
#
_symmetry.space_group_name_H-M   'P 1'
#
loop_
_entity.id
_entity.type
_entity.pdbx_description
1 polymer ?
#
loop_
_entity_poly.entity_id
_entity_poly.type
_entity_poly.pdbx_seq_one_letter_code
_entity_poly.pdbx_strand_id
1 'polypeptide(L)' 'MEYINNNTVKDIQIAYIGGGSRGWAWTFMTDLANEEQLSGTIRLYDIDHEAAKRN' A
#
# COMPACT_ATOMS: atom_id res chain seq x y z
N MET A 1 6.93 8.21 9.65
CA MET A 1 7.94 8.30 8.59
C MET A 1 9.29 8.57 9.22
N GLU A 2 10.16 7.57 9.17
CA GLU A 2 11.54 7.61 9.67
C GLU A 2 12.50 7.35 8.50
N TYR A 3 13.57 8.14 8.41
CA TYR A 3 14.64 7.94 7.43
C TYR A 3 15.83 7.27 8.09
N ILE A 4 16.26 6.13 7.54
CA ILE A 4 17.43 5.40 8.03
C ILE A 4 18.60 5.68 7.08
N ASN A 5 19.83 5.75 7.64
CA ASN A 5 21.07 6.06 6.93
C ASN A 5 21.39 5.19 5.68
N ASN A 6 20.61 4.14 5.42
CA ASN A 6 20.73 3.23 4.27
C ASN A 6 19.75 3.57 3.12
N ASN A 7 19.24 4.79 3.05
CA ASN A 7 18.23 5.22 2.05
C ASN A 7 16.86 4.52 2.19
N THR A 8 16.62 3.85 3.32
CA THR A 8 15.34 3.19 3.63
C THR A 8 14.41 4.15 4.36
N VAL A 9 13.13 4.13 4.01
CA VAL A 9 12.07 4.87 4.68
C VAL A 9 11.11 3.90 5.37
N LYS A 10 10.86 4.13 6.66
CA LYS A 10 9.94 3.33 7.47
C LYS A 10 8.70 4.11 7.89
N ASP A 11 7.67 3.37 8.27
CA ASP A 11 6.39 3.88 8.77
C ASP A 11 5.73 4.90 7.83
N ILE A 12 5.74 4.58 6.53
CA ILE A 12 4.95 5.31 5.52
C ILE A 12 3.48 4.95 5.73
N GLN A 13 2.59 5.94 5.60
CA GLN A 13 1.14 5.74 5.63
C GLN A 13 0.58 6.06 4.25
N ILE A 14 -0.01 5.06 3.59
CA ILE A 14 -0.57 5.20 2.24
C ILE A 14 -2.08 5.01 2.32
N ALA A 15 -2.85 5.95 1.79
CA ALA A 15 -4.28 5.78 1.56
C ALA A 15 -4.51 5.49 0.07
N TYR A 16 -5.18 4.38 -0.23
CA TYR A 16 -5.53 3.98 -1.59
C TYR A 16 -7.04 4.11 -1.80
N ILE A 17 -7.46 5.09 -2.59
CA ILE A 17 -8.88 5.35 -2.90
C ILE A 17 -9.26 4.57 -4.16
N GLY A 18 -10.33 3.76 -4.09
CA GLY A 18 -10.65 2.74 -5.10
C GLY A 18 -9.96 1.41 -4.81
N GLY A 19 -9.74 1.11 -3.53
CA GLY A 19 -9.02 -0.06 -3.04
C GLY A 19 -9.71 -1.39 -3.30
N GLY A 20 -10.93 -1.42 -3.84
CA GLY A 20 -11.60 -2.63 -4.32
C GLY A 20 -11.16 -3.08 -5.71
N SER A 21 -10.34 -2.29 -6.40
CA SER A 21 -9.81 -2.62 -7.73
C SER A 21 -8.93 -3.88 -7.69
N ARG A 22 -9.34 -4.96 -8.37
CA ARG A 22 -8.58 -6.22 -8.43
C ARG A 22 -7.37 -6.18 -9.37
N GLY A 23 -7.39 -5.29 -10.37
CA GLY A 23 -6.25 -5.11 -11.27
C GLY A 23 -5.21 -4.20 -10.65
N TRP A 24 -5.62 -2.97 -10.32
CA TRP A 24 -4.68 -1.94 -9.90
C TRP A 24 -4.21 -2.08 -8.45
N ALA A 25 -5.07 -2.49 -7.50
CA ALA A 25 -4.63 -2.61 -6.11
C ALA A 25 -3.64 -3.77 -5.95
N TRP A 26 -3.84 -4.89 -6.65
CA TRP A 26 -2.92 -6.04 -6.58
C TRP A 26 -1.57 -5.76 -7.22
N THR A 27 -1.55 -5.16 -8.42
CA THR A 27 -0.28 -4.74 -9.04
C THR A 27 0.47 -3.77 -8.15
N PHE A 28 -0.21 -2.77 -7.59
CA PHE A 28 0.40 -1.81 -6.67
C PHE A 28 0.94 -2.46 -5.40
N MET A 29 0.17 -3.34 -4.75
CA MET A 29 0.64 -4.08 -3.56
C MET A 29 1.81 -5.02 -3.90
N THR A 30 1.83 -5.59 -5.10
CA THR A 30 2.94 -6.44 -5.58
C THR A 30 4.21 -5.62 -5.78
N ASP A 31 4.10 -4.45 -6.42
CA ASP A 31 5.25 -3.54 -6.60
C ASP A 31 5.81 -3.10 -5.24
N LEU A 32 4.94 -2.74 -4.29
CA LEU A 32 5.35 -2.37 -2.93
C LEU A 32 5.96 -3.54 -2.15
N ALA A 33 5.47 -4.76 -2.34
CA ALA A 33 6.05 -5.95 -1.69
C ALA A 33 7.45 -6.29 -2.21
N ASN A 34 7.79 -5.86 -3.44
CA ASN A 34 9.11 -6.04 -4.04
C ASN A 34 10.06 -4.86 -3.79
N GLU A 35 9.60 -3.77 -3.16
CA GLU A 35 10.42 -2.60 -2.87
C GLU A 35 11.05 -2.72 -1.47
N GLU A 36 12.36 -2.95 -1.42
CA GLU A 36 13.11 -3.16 -0.17
C GLU A 36 13.37 -1.86 0.61
N GLN A 37 13.32 -0.70 -0.04
CA GLN A 37 13.62 0.59 0.60
C GLN A 37 12.41 1.20 1.32
N LEU A 38 11.20 0.68 1.11
CA LEU A 38 9.98 1.24 1.67
C LEU A 38 9.30 0.24 2.62
N SER A 39 8.83 0.75 3.75
CA SER A 39 7.97 -0.04 4.65
C SER A 39 6.94 0.84 5.33
N GLY A 40 5.78 0.27 5.65
CA GLY A 40 4.69 1.01 6.25
C GLY A 40 3.35 0.31 6.20
N THR A 41 2.28 1.10 6.16
CA THR A 41 0.89 0.63 6.17
C THR A 41 0.12 1.24 5.02
N ILE A 42 -0.61 0.39 4.30
CA ILE A 42 -1.55 0.81 3.27
C ILE A 42 -2.97 0.63 3.82
N ARG A 43 -3.84 1.61 3.59
CA ARG A 43 -5.27 1.55 3.91
C ARG A 43 -6.06 1.61 2.61
N LEU A 44 -6.75 0.52 2.30
CA LEU A 44 -7.62 0.42 1.14
C LEU A 44 -8.99 1.01 1.49
N TYR A 45 -9.42 2.00 0.73
CA TYR A 45 -10.76 2.59 0.83
C TYR A 45 -11.50 2.38 -0.49
N ASP A 46 -12.74 1.91 -0.41
CA ASP A 46 -13.65 1.85 -1.54
C ASP A 46 -15.08 2.12 -1.06
N ILE A 47 -15.94 2.65 -1.94
CA ILE A 47 -17.36 2.84 -1.64
C ILE A 47 -18.05 1.48 -1.45
N ASP A 48 -17.57 0.43 -2.14
CA ASP A 48 -17.89 -0.95 -1.81
C ASP A 48 -16.85 -1.47 -0.82
N HIS A 49 -17.16 -1.33 0.46
CA HIS A 49 -16.28 -1.77 1.56
C HIS A 49 -15.89 -3.26 1.44
N GLU A 50 -16.79 -4.11 0.96
CA GLU A 50 -16.50 -5.53 0.82
C GLU A 50 -15.56 -5.80 -0.38
N ALA A 51 -15.57 -4.95 -1.40
CA ALA A 51 -14.57 -5.02 -2.47
C ALA A 51 -13.17 -4.70 -1.93
N ALA A 52 -13.00 -3.64 -1.13
CA ALA A 52 -11.73 -3.30 -0.51
C ALA A 52 -11.24 -4.38 0.47
N LYS A 53 -12.14 -4.95 1.28
CA LYS A 53 -11.82 -5.98 2.28
C LYS A 53 -11.35 -7.31 1.68
N ARG A 54 -11.69 -7.58 0.41
CA ARG A 54 -11.29 -8.80 -0.30
C ARG A 54 -9.90 -8.70 -0.94
N ASN A 55 -9.24 -7.54 -0.83
CA ASN A 55 -7.85 -7.31 -1.20
C ASN A 55 -6.98 -7.33 0.06
#